data_AF-A0AAJ0M2N1-F1
#
_entry.id   AF-A0AAJ0M2N1-F1
#
_cell.length_a   1.000
_cell.length_b   1.000
_cell.length_c   1.000
_cell.angle_alpha   90.00
_cell.angle_beta   90.00
_cell.angle_gamma   90.00
#
_symmetry.space_group_name_H-M   'P 1'
#
loop_
_entity.id
_entity.type
_entity.pdbx_description
1 polymer ?
#
loop_
_entity_poly.entity_id
_entity_poly.type
_entity_poly.pdbx_seq_one_letter_code
_entity_poly.pdbx_strand_id
1 'polypeptide(L)'
;MVSRIVGADVRGWLEAAIADSNATLSPASSSNMSNPKVGAESLTEKEVIEVNQLNGHDKSNGLHQANAVSQVEKDEDDRIDEITSFKRKLATVRRVTAVNVVNKSHYVATIDGWKVVFKKSKKIERGSWVLFFEADAFLPAHTQFDDLFSEVGPVMTFKKEEGYRVGTTTWTDWGKNKIISQGHIFPLFQFPDIDEKVFGLHCDHHSLTEEQFGELIRELDFSDELGVKKWEAFPEEAEDADGVLAVHPKPPAFILKTAMQRAQNCPNLFTKPKYRKFTFQESLKMDGANMTVYFVTRNSAYFSKLAPLPTSNSRNYNWDKNFVKFAVHPNGRLGVCSRNHDLLPHLIPDPANGTRTVYWTTALSARLYEILPRLNQDIAIQAELVGADIQGNPYSYPAGKHELFVFSIFDIATSMRWSPWDVERFAADHDLNHVPVLGYYPLPAIAQNHQDLLDRAELKKGEGLVFKNCDDGRWFKVLSNRWILEKDEMFARRNLSGPSSSGGTGTRVAAAQTGGGNGGDWLGECSREEIEKIRAIMVSLEDWVKREDGLEKWLKEWQQGMHRQKEEAEARSTNSVATTAAATTPATATAATGGGARNHGNGNASRNVGYSAERARQIAQWLGI
;
A
#
# COMPACT_ATOMS: atom_id res chain seq x y z
N MET A 1 -14.06 -30.70 27.85
CA MET A 1 -13.22 -29.65 27.21
C MET A 1 -12.41 -30.36 26.15
N VAL A 2 -12.66 -30.30 24.85
CA VAL A 2 -13.21 -29.29 23.94
C VAL A 2 -13.82 -30.05 22.75
N SER A 3 -15.14 -29.99 22.55
CA SER A 3 -15.83 -30.39 21.30
C SER A 3 -17.32 -30.03 21.39
N ARG A 4 -17.58 -28.74 21.60
CA ARG A 4 -18.89 -28.08 21.41
C ARG A 4 -18.56 -26.68 20.92
N ILE A 5 -19.34 -26.16 19.97
CA ILE A 5 -19.15 -24.94 19.17
C ILE A 5 -18.25 -25.27 17.95
N VAL A 6 -18.70 -25.36 16.70
CA VAL A 6 -19.70 -24.60 15.93
C VAL A 6 -20.27 -25.53 14.85
N GLY A 7 -21.58 -25.51 14.61
CA GLY A 7 -22.20 -26.32 13.56
C GLY A 7 -23.69 -26.59 13.76
N ALA A 8 -24.30 -25.99 14.77
CA ALA A 8 -25.74 -25.86 14.85
C ALA A 8 -26.06 -24.37 15.05
N ASP A 9 -26.85 -23.86 14.11
CA ASP A 9 -27.94 -22.93 14.38
C ASP A 9 -27.72 -21.41 14.31
N VAL A 10 -27.12 -20.94 13.21
CA VAL A 10 -27.18 -19.50 12.85
C VAL A 10 -28.61 -19.08 12.46
N ARG A 11 -29.42 -20.00 11.91
CA ARG A 11 -30.78 -19.71 11.46
C ARG A 11 -31.79 -19.65 12.62
N GLY A 12 -31.74 -20.60 13.56
CA GLY A 12 -32.55 -20.57 14.77
C GLY A 12 -32.13 -19.46 15.74
N TRP A 13 -30.85 -19.05 15.75
CA TRP A 13 -30.43 -17.84 16.47
C TRP A 13 -31.00 -16.55 15.83
N LEU A 14 -31.05 -16.46 14.51
CA LEU A 14 -31.67 -15.34 13.80
C LEU A 14 -33.20 -15.31 13.99
N GLU A 15 -33.86 -16.46 13.92
CA GLU A 15 -35.32 -16.59 14.11
C GLU A 15 -35.73 -16.30 15.57
N ALA A 16 -34.90 -16.69 16.55
CA ALA A 16 -35.09 -16.33 17.96
C ALA A 16 -34.87 -14.83 18.23
N ALA A 17 -33.86 -14.20 17.60
CA ALA A 17 -33.59 -12.76 17.74
C ALA A 17 -34.70 -11.89 17.10
N ILE A 18 -35.33 -12.38 16.02
CA ILE A 18 -36.48 -11.72 15.37
C ILE A 18 -37.76 -11.92 16.19
N ALA A 19 -37.92 -13.07 16.88
CA ALA A 19 -39.03 -13.29 17.80
C ALA A 19 -38.94 -12.42 19.07
N ASP A 20 -37.74 -12.26 19.65
CA ASP A 20 -37.49 -11.40 20.82
C ASP A 20 -37.68 -9.90 20.53
N SER A 21 -37.31 -9.47 19.32
CA SER A 21 -37.48 -8.07 18.88
C SER A 21 -38.93 -7.70 18.59
N ASN A 22 -39.79 -8.68 18.29
CA ASN A 22 -41.22 -8.45 18.07
C ASN A 22 -42.06 -8.63 19.34
N ALA A 23 -41.53 -9.26 20.40
CA ALA A 23 -42.16 -9.33 21.72
C ALA A 23 -42.04 -8.02 22.53
N THR A 24 -41.20 -7.09 22.09
CA THR A 24 -40.96 -5.80 22.77
C THR A 24 -41.83 -4.64 22.26
N LEU A 25 -42.79 -4.91 21.38
CA LEU A 25 -43.73 -3.91 20.85
C LEU A 25 -45.20 -4.35 21.02
N SER A 26 -45.75 -4.17 22.24
CA SER A 26 -47.10 -3.61 22.50
C SER A 26 -47.49 -3.63 23.99
N PRO A 27 -48.44 -2.78 24.41
CA PRO A 27 -48.34 -2.01 25.66
C PRO A 27 -49.19 -2.55 26.81
N ALA A 28 -48.80 -2.23 28.05
CA ALA A 28 -49.61 -1.55 29.07
C ALA A 28 -49.10 -1.85 30.49
N SER A 29 -48.75 -0.82 31.26
CA SER A 29 -49.58 -0.36 32.39
C SER A 29 -48.81 0.58 33.30
N SER A 30 -49.55 1.58 33.76
CA SER A 30 -49.21 2.77 34.52
C SER A 30 -48.73 2.51 35.95
N SER A 31 -47.78 3.33 36.42
CA SER A 31 -47.94 4.05 37.70
C SER A 31 -46.90 5.17 37.89
N ASN A 32 -47.42 6.41 37.89
CA ASN A 32 -47.07 7.60 38.67
C ASN A 32 -45.66 7.74 39.30
N MET A 33 -44.98 8.85 38.99
CA MET A 33 -44.87 10.07 39.85
C MET A 33 -43.90 11.05 39.17
N SER A 34 -44.41 12.13 38.58
CA SER A 34 -44.46 13.51 39.13
C SER A 34 -43.31 14.40 38.66
N ASN A 35 -43.68 15.30 37.75
CA ASN A 35 -42.96 16.46 37.21
C ASN A 35 -42.53 17.45 38.32
N PRO A 36 -41.60 18.38 38.03
CA PRO A 36 -42.12 19.71 37.70
C PRO A 36 -41.46 20.39 36.49
N LYS A 37 -42.34 21.08 35.76
CA LYS A 37 -42.11 22.11 34.75
C LYS A 37 -41.29 23.29 35.31
N VAL A 38 -40.59 23.99 34.42
CA VAL A 38 -40.61 25.45 34.08
C VAL A 38 -39.39 25.63 33.15
N GLY A 39 -39.36 26.36 32.04
CA GLY A 39 -40.24 27.30 31.37
C GLY A 39 -39.36 27.92 30.27
N ALA A 40 -39.88 28.04 29.07
CA ALA A 40 -39.21 28.72 27.98
C ALA A 40 -39.19 30.23 28.24
N GLU A 41 -38.06 30.89 28.06
CA GLU A 41 -38.01 32.33 27.81
C GLU A 41 -36.78 32.70 26.99
N SER A 42 -37.05 33.42 25.90
CA SER A 42 -36.11 34.02 24.95
C SER A 42 -35.40 35.20 25.57
N LEU A 43 -34.10 35.41 25.28
CA LEU A 43 -33.52 36.75 25.30
C LEU A 43 -32.48 36.95 24.19
N THR A 44 -32.61 38.11 23.59
CA THR A 44 -31.95 38.69 22.42
C THR A 44 -30.60 39.30 22.72
N GLU A 45 -29.78 39.44 21.69
CA GLU A 45 -28.59 40.31 21.64
C GLU A 45 -28.90 41.75 22.11
N LYS A 46 -28.09 42.27 23.04
CA LYS A 46 -27.45 43.60 22.96
C LYS A 46 -26.62 43.92 24.20
N GLU A 47 -25.44 44.48 23.91
CA GLU A 47 -24.65 45.45 24.69
C GLU A 47 -23.93 44.93 25.96
N VAL A 48 -22.59 44.76 25.96
CA VAL A 48 -21.49 45.75 25.84
C VAL A 48 -21.29 46.55 27.14
N ILE A 49 -20.24 46.14 27.88
CA ILE A 49 -19.25 46.93 28.64
C ILE A 49 -19.69 47.62 29.96
N GLU A 50 -18.73 47.57 30.91
CA GLU A 50 -18.64 48.18 32.25
C GLU A 50 -19.39 47.40 33.36
N VAL A 51 -18.74 46.94 34.44
CA VAL A 51 -17.91 47.72 35.36
C VAL A 51 -16.83 46.82 36.00
N ASN A 52 -15.60 47.31 35.95
CA ASN A 52 -14.50 46.85 36.79
C ASN A 52 -14.66 47.41 38.21
N GLN A 53 -14.19 46.63 39.19
CA GLN A 53 -14.02 46.92 40.62
C GLN A 53 -15.19 46.51 41.54
N LEU A 54 -15.00 45.38 42.23
CA LEU A 54 -14.93 45.32 43.69
C LEU A 54 -14.27 43.98 44.13
N ASN A 55 -13.05 44.12 44.66
CA ASN A 55 -12.30 43.28 45.61
C ASN A 55 -12.59 41.77 45.79
N GLY A 56 -11.50 41.00 45.73
CA GLY A 56 -11.15 40.07 46.83
C GLY A 56 -10.92 38.61 46.45
N HIS A 57 -9.66 38.18 46.51
CA HIS A 57 -9.18 36.81 46.74
C HIS A 57 -9.79 35.65 45.91
N ASP A 58 -9.06 35.20 44.87
CA ASP A 58 -8.45 33.86 44.86
C ASP A 58 -7.49 33.73 43.67
N LYS A 59 -6.18 33.63 43.94
CA LYS A 59 -5.14 33.38 42.93
C LYS A 59 -4.78 31.89 42.97
N SER A 60 -5.58 31.04 42.33
CA SER A 60 -5.19 29.64 42.14
C SER A 60 -5.77 28.96 40.88
N ASN A 61 -6.75 29.55 40.18
CA ASN A 61 -7.37 28.89 39.00
C ASN A 61 -6.90 29.39 37.61
N GLY A 62 -5.99 30.35 37.52
CA GLY A 62 -5.49 30.87 36.23
C GLY A 62 -4.38 30.03 35.57
N LEU A 63 -3.70 29.17 36.33
CA LEU A 63 -2.54 28.42 35.83
C LEU A 63 -2.93 27.10 35.13
N HIS A 64 -4.08 26.51 35.47
CA HIS A 64 -4.56 25.27 34.85
C HIS A 64 -5.27 25.52 33.52
N GLN A 65 -5.93 26.67 33.34
CA GLN A 65 -6.58 27.00 32.07
C GLN A 65 -5.57 27.51 31.03
N ALA A 66 -4.57 28.30 31.42
CA ALA A 66 -3.49 28.73 30.53
C ALA A 66 -2.60 27.56 30.09
N ASN A 67 -2.28 26.62 30.98
CA ASN A 67 -1.52 25.42 30.62
C ASN A 67 -2.32 24.45 29.74
N ALA A 68 -3.65 24.33 29.93
CA ALA A 68 -4.50 23.49 29.09
C ALA A 68 -4.66 24.10 27.68
N VAL A 69 -4.84 25.41 27.57
CA VAL A 69 -4.89 26.09 26.27
C VAL A 69 -3.54 26.03 25.57
N SER A 70 -2.42 26.27 26.29
CA SER A 70 -1.08 26.16 25.69
C SER A 70 -0.69 24.71 25.32
N GLN A 71 -1.21 23.71 26.04
CA GLN A 71 -1.00 22.31 25.69
C GLN A 71 -1.86 21.90 24.49
N VAL A 72 -3.11 22.39 24.39
CA VAL A 72 -3.97 22.13 23.23
C VAL A 72 -3.41 22.81 21.99
N GLU A 73 -2.96 24.07 22.08
CA GLU A 73 -2.31 24.80 20.99
C GLU A 73 -0.99 24.14 20.57
N LYS A 74 -0.18 23.67 21.52
CA LYS A 74 1.08 22.96 21.23
C LYS A 74 0.83 21.57 20.63
N ASP A 75 -0.17 20.84 21.13
CA ASP A 75 -0.59 19.56 20.56
C ASP A 75 -1.23 19.76 19.17
N GLU A 76 -1.84 20.91 18.88
CA GLU A 76 -2.37 21.26 17.55
C GLU A 76 -1.26 21.67 16.56
N ASP A 77 -0.31 22.51 16.98
CA ASP A 77 0.86 22.88 16.15
C ASP A 77 1.75 21.65 15.86
N ASP A 78 2.03 20.82 16.88
CA ASP A 78 2.79 19.57 16.69
C ASP A 78 2.02 18.60 15.77
N ARG A 79 0.67 18.57 15.82
CA ARG A 79 -0.18 17.79 14.89
C ARG A 79 -0.13 18.33 13.47
N ILE A 80 -0.14 19.66 13.29
CA ILE A 80 -0.06 20.31 11.98
C ILE A 80 1.31 20.06 11.34
N ASP A 81 2.40 20.12 12.10
CA ASP A 81 3.75 19.80 11.61
C ASP A 81 3.91 18.30 11.26
N GLU A 82 3.32 17.39 12.04
CA GLU A 82 3.30 15.94 11.75
C GLU A 82 2.49 15.63 10.47
N ILE A 83 1.38 16.33 10.25
CA ILE A 83 0.52 16.16 9.07
C ILE A 83 1.17 16.79 7.83
N THR A 84 1.95 17.87 7.96
CA THR A 84 2.42 18.67 6.82
C THR A 84 3.75 18.23 6.20
N SER A 85 4.59 17.48 6.91
CA SER A 85 5.99 17.23 6.53
C SER A 85 6.41 15.76 6.56
N PHE A 86 5.59 14.83 6.05
CA PHE A 86 6.02 13.44 5.98
C PHE A 86 7.19 13.25 4.98
N LYS A 87 8.43 13.22 5.50
CA LYS A 87 9.65 12.76 4.80
C LYS A 87 9.85 11.27 5.10
N ARG A 88 9.96 10.45 4.05
CA ARG A 88 10.29 9.02 4.22
C ARG A 88 11.73 8.89 4.70
N LYS A 89 11.91 8.19 5.83
CA LYS A 89 13.22 7.87 6.42
C LYS A 89 13.71 6.57 5.81
N LEU A 90 14.85 6.57 5.14
CA LEU A 90 15.36 5.39 4.43
C LEU A 90 16.38 4.61 5.25
N ALA A 91 17.11 5.26 6.15
CA ALA A 91 18.07 4.65 7.05
C ALA A 91 17.74 5.05 8.50
N THR A 92 17.35 4.09 9.33
CA THR A 92 16.91 4.33 10.71
C THR A 92 17.43 3.26 11.64
N VAL A 93 17.69 3.60 12.90
CA VAL A 93 18.07 2.62 13.92
C VAL A 93 16.81 2.00 14.49
N ARG A 94 16.74 0.67 14.48
CA ARG A 94 15.56 -0.09 14.88
C ARG A 94 15.91 -1.25 15.77
N ARG A 95 14.94 -1.68 16.58
CA ARG A 95 15.08 -2.84 17.46
C ARG A 95 14.61 -4.12 16.78
N VAL A 96 15.39 -5.18 16.91
CA VAL A 96 15.00 -6.53 16.46
C VAL A 96 14.06 -7.15 17.50
N THR A 97 12.81 -7.39 17.13
CA THR A 97 11.78 -7.92 18.04
C THR A 97 11.69 -9.44 18.05
N ALA A 98 12.05 -10.09 16.94
CA ALA A 98 12.11 -11.54 16.81
C ALA A 98 13.19 -11.96 15.78
N VAL A 99 13.75 -13.16 15.96
CA VAL A 99 14.68 -13.80 15.02
C VAL A 99 14.28 -15.26 14.84
N ASN A 100 14.12 -15.70 13.60
CA ASN A 100 13.74 -17.06 13.27
C ASN A 100 14.73 -17.66 12.25
N VAL A 101 14.96 -18.97 12.33
CA VAL A 101 15.86 -19.68 11.40
C VAL A 101 15.17 -19.84 10.05
N VAL A 102 15.82 -19.42 8.96
CA VAL A 102 15.35 -19.66 7.59
C VAL A 102 16.00 -20.92 7.04
N ASN A 103 17.32 -20.97 7.03
CA ASN A 103 18.11 -22.12 6.56
C ASN A 103 19.44 -22.25 7.34
N LYS A 104 20.38 -23.08 6.87
CA LYS A 104 21.67 -23.32 7.56
C LYS A 104 22.50 -22.05 7.78
N SER A 105 22.37 -21.06 6.90
CA SER A 105 23.23 -19.86 6.87
C SER A 105 22.46 -18.55 7.02
N HIS A 106 21.12 -18.56 6.99
CA HIS A 106 20.30 -17.36 7.01
C HIS A 106 19.22 -17.42 8.08
N TYR A 107 18.99 -16.27 8.72
CA TYR A 107 17.92 -16.01 9.68
C TYR A 107 17.03 -14.89 9.15
N VAL A 108 15.82 -14.76 9.69
CA VAL A 108 14.91 -13.65 9.43
C VAL A 108 14.66 -12.88 10.72
N ALA A 109 14.89 -11.58 10.68
CA ALA A 109 14.58 -10.65 11.77
C ALA A 109 13.20 -10.02 11.54
N THR A 110 12.45 -9.81 12.62
CA THR A 110 11.25 -8.95 12.63
C THR A 110 11.62 -7.59 13.21
N ILE A 111 11.37 -6.52 12.46
CA ILE A 111 11.73 -5.14 12.80
C ILE A 111 10.51 -4.28 12.54
N ASP A 112 9.87 -3.78 13.60
CA ASP A 112 8.52 -3.23 13.52
C ASP A 112 7.59 -4.20 12.75
N GLY A 113 6.94 -3.78 11.65
CA GLY A 113 6.17 -4.65 10.78
C GLY A 113 6.96 -5.30 9.62
N TRP A 114 8.28 -5.13 9.56
CA TRP A 114 9.14 -5.64 8.49
C TRP A 114 9.74 -7.01 8.82
N LYS A 115 9.97 -7.81 7.78
CA LYS A 115 10.77 -9.05 7.82
C LYS A 115 12.03 -8.85 6.96
N VAL A 116 13.20 -9.11 7.54
CA VAL A 116 14.49 -8.94 6.86
C VAL A 116 15.35 -10.18 7.04
N VAL A 117 15.72 -10.82 5.94
CA VAL A 117 16.62 -11.97 5.94
C VAL A 117 18.07 -11.51 5.97
N PHE A 118 18.87 -12.13 6.83
CA PHE A 118 20.29 -11.79 7.04
C PHE A 118 21.13 -13.06 7.26
N LYS A 119 22.44 -12.95 7.00
CA LYS A 119 23.39 -14.05 7.22
C LYS A 119 23.63 -14.27 8.71
N LYS A 120 23.67 -15.53 9.15
CA LYS A 120 23.96 -15.94 10.53
C LYS A 120 25.29 -15.36 11.05
N SER A 121 26.26 -15.13 10.17
CA SER A 121 27.56 -14.54 10.51
C SER A 121 27.47 -13.11 11.08
N LYS A 122 26.37 -12.39 10.83
CA LYS A 122 26.16 -11.03 11.38
C LYS A 122 25.89 -11.03 12.90
N LYS A 123 25.63 -12.20 13.52
CA LYS A 123 25.40 -12.36 14.98
C LYS A 123 24.35 -11.39 15.55
N ILE A 124 23.28 -11.13 14.80
CA ILE A 124 22.14 -10.32 15.25
C ILE A 124 21.16 -11.21 16.00
N GLU A 125 20.73 -10.77 17.18
CA GLU A 125 19.84 -11.49 18.08
C GLU A 125 18.58 -10.67 18.42
N ARG A 126 17.61 -11.30 19.08
CA ARG A 126 16.44 -10.57 19.60
C ARG A 126 16.91 -9.53 20.61
N GLY A 127 16.41 -8.30 20.46
CA GLY A 127 16.76 -7.17 21.31
C GLY A 127 17.90 -6.31 20.75
N SER A 128 18.67 -6.79 19.77
CA SER A 128 19.74 -6.01 19.13
C SER A 128 19.20 -4.74 18.48
N TRP A 129 19.96 -3.65 18.61
CA TRP A 129 19.81 -2.44 17.79
C TRP A 129 20.55 -2.63 16.47
N VAL A 130 19.89 -2.32 15.36
CA VAL A 130 20.44 -2.46 14.01
C VAL A 130 20.17 -1.19 13.20
N LEU A 131 21.07 -0.88 12.28
CA LEU A 131 20.80 0.10 11.25
C LEU A 131 19.97 -0.57 10.15
N PHE A 132 18.72 -0.15 10.01
CA PHE A 132 17.76 -0.66 9.05
C PHE A 132 17.63 0.29 7.86
N PHE A 133 17.85 -0.27 6.67
CA PHE A 133 17.61 0.39 5.39
C PHE A 133 16.29 -0.12 4.81
N GLU A 134 15.35 0.79 4.60
CA GLU A 134 14.05 0.45 3.99
C GLU A 134 14.19 -0.01 2.53
N ALA A 135 13.24 -0.82 2.07
CA ALA A 135 13.10 -1.12 0.65
C ALA A 135 12.98 0.18 -0.18
N ASP A 136 13.59 0.18 -1.36
CA ASP A 136 13.79 1.35 -2.25
C ASP A 136 14.89 2.32 -1.80
N ALA A 137 15.71 1.99 -0.80
CA ALA A 137 16.93 2.76 -0.53
C ALA A 137 17.99 2.49 -1.61
N PHE A 138 18.65 3.56 -2.06
CA PHE A 138 19.83 3.54 -2.92
C PHE A 138 21.04 3.98 -2.10
N LEU A 139 21.97 3.07 -1.90
CA LEU A 139 23.17 3.23 -1.08
C LEU A 139 24.34 3.63 -2.00
N PRO A 140 25.00 4.77 -1.78
CA PRO A 140 26.04 5.25 -2.69
C PRO A 140 27.27 4.33 -2.67
N ALA A 141 27.79 4.03 -3.85
CA ALA A 141 29.10 3.39 -3.98
C ALA A 141 30.23 4.40 -3.74
N HIS A 142 31.46 3.92 -3.64
CA HIS A 142 32.68 4.74 -3.49
C HIS A 142 32.68 5.61 -2.21
N THR A 143 32.05 5.11 -1.14
CA THR A 143 32.05 5.73 0.20
C THR A 143 32.88 4.90 1.18
N GLN A 144 33.10 5.41 2.39
CA GLN A 144 33.75 4.63 3.46
C GLN A 144 32.99 3.35 3.85
N PHE A 145 31.71 3.23 3.42
CA PHE A 145 30.85 2.08 3.69
C PHE A 145 30.68 1.16 2.48
N ASP A 146 31.43 1.36 1.39
CA ASP A 146 31.26 0.62 0.12
C ASP A 146 31.32 -0.90 0.30
N ASP A 147 32.31 -1.39 1.06
CA ASP A 147 32.44 -2.82 1.39
C ASP A 147 31.17 -3.37 2.06
N LEU A 148 30.56 -2.60 2.97
CA LEU A 148 29.30 -2.99 3.62
C LEU A 148 28.12 -2.92 2.66
N PHE A 149 27.99 -1.82 1.91
CA PHE A 149 26.87 -1.60 1.00
C PHE A 149 26.88 -2.58 -0.18
N SER A 150 28.04 -3.08 -0.58
CA SER A 150 28.18 -4.13 -1.59
C SER A 150 27.49 -5.45 -1.20
N GLU A 151 27.24 -5.69 0.10
CA GLU A 151 26.48 -6.86 0.56
C GLU A 151 24.99 -6.83 0.17
N VAL A 152 24.47 -5.66 -0.21
CA VAL A 152 23.05 -5.45 -0.51
C VAL A 152 22.66 -6.04 -1.86
N GLY A 153 23.55 -5.97 -2.84
CA GLY A 153 23.27 -6.43 -4.20
C GLY A 153 24.31 -5.99 -5.21
N PRO A 154 24.07 -6.21 -6.51
CA PRO A 154 24.96 -5.74 -7.56
C PRO A 154 24.97 -4.21 -7.65
N VAL A 155 26.09 -3.65 -8.10
CA VAL A 155 26.20 -2.23 -8.41
C VAL A 155 25.24 -1.86 -9.54
N MET A 156 24.62 -0.69 -9.44
CA MET A 156 23.78 -0.12 -10.48
C MET A 156 23.93 1.39 -10.56
N THR A 157 23.61 1.95 -11.73
CA THR A 157 23.61 3.40 -11.94
C THR A 157 22.21 3.97 -11.75
N PHE A 158 22.08 5.00 -10.91
CA PHE A 158 20.86 5.77 -10.68
C PHE A 158 21.20 7.26 -10.61
N LYS A 159 20.50 8.10 -11.38
CA LYS A 159 20.75 9.55 -11.46
C LYS A 159 22.23 9.92 -11.69
N LYS A 160 22.91 9.19 -12.58
CA LYS A 160 24.34 9.34 -12.93
C LYS A 160 25.31 9.00 -11.77
N GLU A 161 24.84 8.34 -10.73
CA GLU A 161 25.65 7.85 -9.60
C GLU A 161 25.61 6.32 -9.53
N GLU A 162 26.71 5.70 -9.11
CA GLU A 162 26.80 4.26 -8.86
C GLU A 162 26.43 3.95 -7.40
N GLY A 163 25.82 2.79 -7.17
CA GLY A 163 25.39 2.38 -5.85
C GLY A 163 24.62 1.07 -5.84
N TYR A 164 24.03 0.77 -4.69
CA TYR A 164 23.36 -0.50 -4.41
C TYR A 164 21.91 -0.26 -4.03
N ARG A 165 20.99 -0.99 -4.66
CA ARG A 165 19.56 -0.88 -4.38
C ARG A 165 19.12 -1.92 -3.36
N VAL A 166 18.48 -1.45 -2.30
CA VAL A 166 17.77 -2.28 -1.33
C VAL A 166 16.42 -2.70 -1.93
N GLY A 167 16.37 -3.91 -2.50
CA GLY A 167 15.19 -4.49 -3.14
C GLY A 167 14.35 -5.39 -2.22
N THR A 168 13.25 -5.90 -2.77
CA THR A 168 12.47 -6.98 -2.13
C THR A 168 12.97 -8.33 -2.63
N THR A 169 13.24 -9.26 -1.71
CA THR A 169 13.69 -10.62 -2.08
C THR A 169 12.76 -11.68 -1.51
N THR A 170 12.62 -12.79 -2.25
CA THR A 170 11.83 -13.95 -1.81
C THR A 170 12.77 -15.04 -1.32
N TRP A 171 12.44 -15.62 -0.17
CA TRP A 171 13.14 -16.72 0.48
C TRP A 171 12.17 -17.86 0.79
N THR A 172 12.73 -19.01 1.13
CA THR A 172 11.96 -20.19 1.54
C THR A 172 12.59 -20.76 2.81
N ASP A 173 11.77 -20.97 3.84
CA ASP A 173 12.22 -21.61 5.08
C ASP A 173 12.27 -23.14 4.97
N TRP A 174 12.73 -23.81 6.04
CA TRP A 174 12.73 -25.27 6.14
C TRP A 174 11.33 -25.90 5.99
N GLY A 175 10.28 -25.17 6.35
CA GLY A 175 8.89 -25.59 6.22
C GLY A 175 8.32 -25.39 4.82
N LYS A 176 9.13 -24.92 3.85
CA LYS A 176 8.71 -24.52 2.49
C LYS A 176 7.75 -23.33 2.46
N ASN A 177 7.69 -22.54 3.52
CA ASN A 177 6.92 -21.30 3.56
C ASN A 177 7.69 -20.20 2.84
N LYS A 178 6.99 -19.42 2.02
CA LYS A 178 7.52 -18.24 1.36
C LYS A 178 7.78 -17.15 2.40
N ILE A 179 8.99 -16.60 2.43
CA ILE A 179 9.36 -15.43 3.24
C ILE A 179 9.64 -14.28 2.28
N ILE A 180 8.97 -13.15 2.50
CA ILE A 180 9.30 -11.89 1.84
C ILE A 180 10.27 -11.13 2.74
N SER A 181 11.45 -10.84 2.21
CA SER A 181 12.47 -10.02 2.86
C SER A 181 12.48 -8.63 2.22
N GLN A 182 12.22 -7.60 3.02
CA GLN A 182 12.13 -6.21 2.58
C GLN A 182 13.02 -5.31 3.41
N GLY A 183 14.03 -4.73 2.78
CA GLY A 183 15.04 -3.92 3.45
C GLY A 183 16.36 -4.68 3.64
N HIS A 184 17.32 -4.00 4.26
CA HIS A 184 18.60 -4.58 4.66
C HIS A 184 18.97 -4.12 6.07
N ILE A 185 19.70 -4.94 6.82
CA ILE A 185 20.17 -4.61 8.16
C ILE A 185 21.66 -4.83 8.33
N PHE A 186 22.27 -3.91 9.08
CA PHE A 186 23.63 -4.02 9.56
C PHE A 186 23.66 -3.89 11.10
N PRO A 187 24.52 -4.65 11.79
CA PRO A 187 24.87 -4.36 13.18
C PRO A 187 25.32 -2.91 13.36
N LEU A 188 24.83 -2.26 14.43
CA LEU A 188 25.05 -0.83 14.63
C LEU A 188 26.53 -0.45 14.77
N PHE A 189 27.34 -1.31 15.41
CA PHE A 189 28.78 -1.11 15.60
C PHE A 189 29.59 -0.96 14.29
N GLN A 190 29.02 -1.36 13.14
CA GLN A 190 29.66 -1.16 11.84
C GLN A 190 29.59 0.30 11.36
N PHE A 191 28.84 1.15 12.08
CA PHE A 191 28.68 2.58 11.85
C PHE A 191 29.04 3.34 13.14
N PRO A 192 30.33 3.48 13.47
CA PRO A 192 30.77 3.98 14.77
C PRO A 192 30.19 5.36 15.15
N ASP A 193 30.12 6.28 14.20
CA ASP A 193 29.58 7.64 14.43
C ASP A 193 28.09 7.61 14.81
N ILE A 194 27.32 6.72 14.16
CA ILE A 194 25.89 6.52 14.44
C ILE A 194 25.72 5.79 15.77
N ASP A 195 26.54 4.77 16.03
CA ASP A 195 26.51 3.98 17.28
C ASP A 195 26.81 4.87 18.49
N GLU A 196 27.84 5.72 18.40
CA GLU A 196 28.19 6.69 19.45
C GLU A 196 27.05 7.68 19.70
N LYS A 197 26.42 8.21 18.63
CA LYS A 197 25.27 9.12 18.75
C LYS A 197 24.07 8.46 19.43
N VAL A 198 23.75 7.21 19.07
CA VAL A 198 22.66 6.45 19.70
C VAL A 198 23.00 6.14 21.16
N PHE A 199 24.25 5.78 21.45
CA PHE A 199 24.72 5.53 22.81
C PHE A 199 24.62 6.79 23.68
N GLY A 200 25.07 7.94 23.18
CA GLY A 200 24.94 9.23 23.88
C GLY A 200 23.49 9.54 24.23
N LEU A 201 22.57 9.38 23.27
CA LEU A 201 21.13 9.54 23.53
C LEU A 201 20.60 8.56 24.56
N HIS A 202 21.07 7.31 24.54
CA HIS A 202 20.67 6.32 25.54
C HIS A 202 21.13 6.72 26.96
N CYS A 203 22.34 7.29 27.09
CA CYS A 203 22.84 7.81 28.36
C CYS A 203 22.05 9.04 28.83
N ASP A 204 21.78 10.00 27.94
CA ASP A 204 21.01 11.21 28.24
C ASP A 204 19.57 10.87 28.65
N HIS A 205 19.02 9.81 28.08
CA HIS A 205 17.66 9.33 28.32
C HIS A 205 17.59 8.01 29.08
N HIS A 206 18.55 7.73 29.97
CA HIS A 206 18.66 6.47 30.73
C HIS A 206 17.42 6.15 31.62
N SER A 207 16.54 7.12 31.85
CA SER A 207 15.29 6.94 32.59
C SER A 207 14.14 6.38 31.74
N LEU A 208 14.26 6.41 30.41
CA LEU A 208 13.26 5.84 29.50
C LEU A 208 13.32 4.31 29.51
N THR A 209 12.16 3.66 29.37
CA THR A 209 12.15 2.22 29.06
C THR A 209 12.71 1.99 27.65
N GLU A 210 13.13 0.76 27.35
CA GLU A 210 13.63 0.43 26.01
C GLU A 210 12.59 0.68 24.91
N GLU A 211 11.29 0.52 25.21
CA GLU A 211 10.21 0.84 24.27
C GLU A 211 10.13 2.35 24.03
N GLN A 212 10.18 3.17 25.08
CA GLN A 212 10.15 4.63 24.98
C GLN A 212 11.39 5.16 24.26
N PHE A 213 12.56 4.63 24.58
CA PHE A 213 13.80 4.94 23.87
C PHE A 213 13.71 4.51 22.40
N GLY A 214 13.10 3.35 22.12
CA GLY A 214 12.81 2.90 20.76
C GLY A 214 11.88 3.82 19.98
N GLU A 215 10.88 4.44 20.63
CA GLU A 215 10.06 5.48 20.01
C GLU A 215 10.86 6.75 19.71
N LEU A 216 11.74 7.17 20.63
CA LEU A 216 12.61 8.34 20.45
C LEU A 216 13.58 8.15 19.28
N ILE A 217 14.36 7.07 19.26
CA ILE A 217 15.40 6.89 18.23
C ILE A 217 14.81 6.54 16.86
N ARG A 218 13.59 6.00 16.80
CA ARG A 218 12.87 5.77 15.55
C ARG A 218 12.67 7.08 14.77
N GLU A 219 12.68 8.21 15.47
CA GLU A 219 12.53 9.51 14.83
C GLU A 219 13.79 9.99 14.10
N LEU A 220 14.96 9.41 14.39
CA LEU A 220 16.23 9.77 13.79
C LEU A 220 16.39 9.15 12.41
N ASP A 221 16.60 9.99 11.41
CA ASP A 221 16.90 9.61 10.02
C ASP A 221 18.38 9.83 9.72
N PHE A 222 19.07 8.77 9.33
CA PHE A 222 20.49 8.79 8.96
C PHE A 222 20.69 8.79 7.44
N SER A 223 19.62 8.93 6.66
CA SER A 223 19.69 8.85 5.20
C SER A 223 20.63 9.90 4.61
N ASP A 224 20.52 11.15 5.05
CA ASP A 224 21.33 12.26 4.52
C ASP A 224 22.81 12.11 4.92
N GLU A 225 23.08 11.67 6.16
CA GLU A 225 24.43 11.40 6.70
C GLU A 225 25.16 10.29 5.94
N LEU A 226 24.41 9.28 5.48
CA LEU A 226 24.92 8.13 4.73
C LEU A 226 24.86 8.31 3.20
N GLY A 227 24.39 9.47 2.72
CA GLY A 227 24.20 9.74 1.28
C GLY A 227 23.12 8.87 0.62
N VAL A 228 22.22 8.27 1.41
CA VAL A 228 21.17 7.37 0.93
C VAL A 228 20.08 8.15 0.22
N LYS A 229 19.72 7.68 -0.98
CA LYS A 229 18.67 8.29 -1.80
C LYS A 229 17.51 7.33 -1.97
N LYS A 230 16.32 7.86 -2.25
CA LYS A 230 15.18 7.04 -2.63
C LYS A 230 15.36 6.62 -4.09
N TRP A 231 15.45 5.31 -4.31
CA TRP A 231 15.41 4.73 -5.64
C TRP A 231 13.99 4.83 -6.22
N GLU A 232 13.90 5.18 -7.50
CA GLU A 232 12.64 5.21 -8.25
C GLU A 232 12.84 4.56 -9.62
N ALA A 233 11.98 3.60 -9.96
CA ALA A 233 12.07 2.85 -11.22
C ALA A 233 11.94 3.74 -12.47
N PHE A 234 11.15 4.80 -12.33
CA PHE A 234 10.87 5.79 -13.38
C PHE A 234 11.04 7.18 -12.78
N PRO A 235 12.26 7.74 -12.77
CA PRO A 235 12.43 9.13 -12.37
C PRO A 235 11.58 10.00 -13.30
N GLU A 236 10.63 10.75 -12.73
CA GLU A 236 9.80 11.71 -13.49
C GLU A 236 10.64 12.84 -14.12
N GLU A 237 11.87 13.02 -13.62
CA GLU A 237 12.89 13.91 -14.14
C GLU A 237 13.55 13.30 -15.38
N ALA A 238 12.82 13.27 -16.50
CA ALA A 238 13.50 13.28 -17.78
C ALA A 238 14.11 14.69 -17.96
N GLU A 239 15.44 14.76 -18.07
CA GLU A 239 16.08 15.94 -18.65
C GLU A 239 15.42 16.18 -20.02
N ASP A 240 14.84 17.37 -20.23
CA ASP A 240 14.26 17.75 -21.51
C ASP A 240 15.34 17.61 -22.60
N ALA A 241 15.08 16.82 -23.65
CA ALA A 241 16.03 16.45 -24.70
C ALA A 241 16.62 17.66 -25.49
N ASP A 242 16.09 18.86 -25.27
CA ASP A 242 16.31 20.03 -26.11
C ASP A 242 17.05 21.19 -25.43
N GLY A 243 17.56 21.01 -24.21
CA GLY A 243 18.58 21.89 -23.62
C GLY A 243 18.34 23.40 -23.76
N VAL A 244 17.26 23.94 -23.15
CA VAL A 244 17.25 25.19 -22.34
C VAL A 244 15.82 25.66 -21.99
N LEU A 245 15.60 25.79 -20.68
CA LEU A 245 14.74 26.68 -19.86
C LEU A 245 13.29 26.99 -20.28
N ALA A 246 12.36 26.26 -19.66
CA ALA A 246 11.50 26.87 -18.65
C ALA A 246 11.15 25.81 -17.59
N VAL A 247 11.90 25.81 -16.49
CA VAL A 247 11.69 24.84 -15.40
C VAL A 247 10.37 25.21 -14.71
N HIS A 248 9.35 24.39 -14.91
CA HIS A 248 8.15 24.45 -14.08
C HIS A 248 8.59 24.50 -12.61
N PRO A 249 8.10 25.44 -11.78
CA PRO A 249 8.52 25.55 -10.40
C PRO A 249 8.07 24.32 -9.60
N LYS A 250 8.59 24.16 -8.39
CA LYS A 250 8.06 23.16 -7.45
C LYS A 250 6.58 23.45 -7.15
N PRO A 251 5.77 22.43 -6.82
CA PRO A 251 4.41 22.64 -6.35
C PRO A 251 4.38 23.64 -5.19
N PRO A 252 3.34 24.48 -5.08
CA PRO A 252 3.27 25.49 -4.03
C PRO A 252 3.50 24.86 -2.64
N ALA A 253 4.45 25.40 -1.88
CA ALA A 253 4.90 24.79 -0.62
C ALA A 253 3.81 24.73 0.46
N PHE A 254 2.77 25.57 0.33
CA PHE A 254 1.60 25.58 1.21
C PHE A 254 0.57 24.50 0.87
N ILE A 255 0.76 23.74 -0.22
CA ILE A 255 -0.09 22.59 -0.55
C ILE A 255 0.59 21.33 -0.02
N LEU A 256 -0.11 20.61 0.84
CA LEU A 256 0.39 19.40 1.45
C LEU A 256 0.72 18.31 0.42
N LYS A 257 1.90 17.70 0.50
CA LYS A 257 2.28 16.55 -0.32
C LYS A 257 1.44 15.30 -0.01
N THR A 258 1.43 14.36 -0.95
CA THR A 258 0.66 13.11 -0.88
C THR A 258 1.49 11.92 -0.41
N ALA A 259 2.67 12.16 0.14
CA ALA A 259 3.52 11.10 0.69
C ALA A 259 2.87 10.48 1.92
N MET A 260 3.03 9.16 2.09
CA MET A 260 2.37 8.39 3.14
C MET A 260 3.30 7.30 3.69
N GLN A 261 3.16 6.99 4.98
CA GLN A 261 3.88 5.90 5.64
C GLN A 261 3.39 4.53 5.16
N ARG A 262 4.31 3.56 5.07
CA ARG A 262 3.93 2.15 4.94
C ARG A 262 3.46 1.64 6.31
N ALA A 263 2.44 0.78 6.34
CA ALA A 263 1.88 0.25 7.58
C ALA A 263 2.94 -0.40 8.48
N GLN A 264 3.96 -1.04 7.89
CA GLN A 264 5.08 -1.66 8.62
C GLN A 264 5.85 -0.68 9.53
N ASN A 265 5.84 0.62 9.22
CA ASN A 265 6.44 1.68 10.03
C ASN A 265 5.52 2.21 11.13
N CYS A 266 4.30 1.68 11.22
CA CYS A 266 3.30 2.08 12.19
C CYS A 266 3.06 0.95 13.22
N PRO A 267 4.05 0.59 14.05
CA PRO A 267 3.91 -0.51 15.03
C PRO A 267 2.80 -0.22 16.05
N ASN A 268 2.51 1.07 16.27
CA ASN A 268 1.54 1.53 17.24
C ASN A 268 0.08 1.29 16.87
N LEU A 269 -0.21 0.95 15.59
CA LEU A 269 -1.57 0.68 15.10
C LEU A 269 -2.31 -0.38 15.92
N PHE A 270 -1.60 -1.36 16.46
CA PHE A 270 -2.20 -2.50 17.17
C PHE A 270 -1.89 -2.50 18.69
N THR A 271 -0.96 -1.66 19.15
CA THR A 271 -0.54 -1.63 20.55
C THR A 271 -1.22 -0.50 21.33
N LYS A 272 -1.40 0.70 20.74
CA LYS A 272 -1.96 1.85 21.45
C LYS A 272 -3.51 1.80 21.43
N PRO A 273 -4.19 1.87 22.60
CA PRO A 273 -5.65 1.72 22.67
C PRO A 273 -6.46 2.70 21.80
N LYS A 274 -5.93 3.90 21.53
CA LYS A 274 -6.61 4.92 20.71
C LYS A 274 -6.99 4.42 19.31
N TYR A 275 -6.14 3.59 18.69
CA TYR A 275 -6.38 3.07 17.33
C TYR A 275 -7.50 2.03 17.26
N ARG A 276 -7.95 1.50 18.39
CA ARG A 276 -9.07 0.54 18.42
C ARG A 276 -10.41 1.20 18.11
N LYS A 277 -10.51 2.52 18.29
CA LYS A 277 -11.74 3.29 18.11
C LYS A 277 -11.77 4.08 16.80
N PHE A 278 -10.62 4.33 16.20
CA PHE A 278 -10.54 5.12 14.98
C PHE A 278 -11.12 4.37 13.79
N THR A 279 -11.88 5.11 13.00
CA THR A 279 -12.48 4.60 11.76
C THR A 279 -11.59 4.99 10.58
N PHE A 280 -11.22 4.00 9.76
CA PHE A 280 -10.42 4.21 8.57
C PHE A 280 -11.26 4.00 7.32
N GLN A 281 -11.19 4.94 6.37
CA GLN A 281 -11.58 4.66 4.98
C GLN A 281 -10.51 3.73 4.39
N GLU A 282 -10.93 2.57 3.91
CA GLU A 282 -10.10 1.67 3.10
C GLU A 282 -10.38 1.93 1.61
N SER A 283 -9.35 2.22 0.83
CA SER A 283 -9.46 2.36 -0.62
C SER A 283 -8.37 1.59 -1.35
N LEU A 284 -8.62 1.23 -2.61
CA LEU A 284 -7.56 0.71 -3.48
C LEU A 284 -6.47 1.76 -3.67
N LYS A 285 -5.21 1.33 -3.56
CA LYS A 285 -4.08 2.14 -4.00
C LYS A 285 -3.94 1.97 -5.51
N MET A 286 -4.28 3.01 -6.26
CA MET A 286 -4.12 3.01 -7.70
C MET A 286 -2.65 3.22 -8.10
N ASP A 287 -2.23 2.55 -9.17
CA ASP A 287 -0.89 2.57 -9.76
C ASP A 287 -0.88 3.57 -10.92
N GLY A 288 -0.79 4.85 -10.58
CA GLY A 288 -0.81 5.95 -11.53
C GLY A 288 0.28 6.99 -11.26
N ALA A 289 0.00 8.22 -11.68
CA ALA A 289 0.82 9.38 -11.40
C ALA A 289 0.08 10.33 -10.46
N ASN A 290 0.80 10.89 -9.48
CA ASN A 290 0.18 11.84 -8.57
C ASN A 290 -0.12 13.17 -9.29
N MET A 291 -1.34 13.65 -9.12
CA MET A 291 -1.82 14.89 -9.68
C MET A 291 -2.49 15.73 -8.60
N THR A 292 -2.23 17.04 -8.60
CA THR A 292 -2.93 17.99 -7.73
C THR A 292 -3.49 19.13 -8.58
N VAL A 293 -4.77 19.44 -8.42
CA VAL A 293 -5.40 20.61 -9.07
C VAL A 293 -5.88 21.53 -7.97
N TYR A 294 -5.38 22.76 -7.96
CA TYR A 294 -5.67 23.72 -6.92
C TYR A 294 -6.34 24.97 -7.47
N PHE A 295 -7.07 25.65 -6.60
CA PHE A 295 -7.58 26.99 -6.83
C PHE A 295 -7.24 27.86 -5.61
N VAL A 296 -6.68 29.04 -5.87
CA VAL A 296 -6.42 30.04 -4.83
C VAL A 296 -7.14 31.32 -5.23
N THR A 297 -7.96 31.81 -4.32
CA THR A 297 -8.75 33.02 -4.49
C THR A 297 -7.84 34.25 -4.58
N ARG A 298 -8.27 35.29 -5.29
CA ARG A 298 -7.49 36.52 -5.50
C ARG A 298 -7.19 37.27 -4.20
N ASN A 299 -8.07 37.15 -3.22
CA ASN A 299 -7.94 37.82 -1.91
C ASN A 299 -7.13 36.99 -0.89
N SER A 300 -6.73 35.78 -1.27
CA SER A 300 -5.93 34.90 -0.42
C SER A 300 -4.53 35.44 -0.17
N ALA A 301 -4.02 35.26 1.05
CA ALA A 301 -2.62 35.48 1.38
C ALA A 301 -1.66 34.55 0.61
N TYR A 302 -2.17 33.46 0.04
CA TYR A 302 -1.40 32.51 -0.78
C TYR A 302 -1.30 32.95 -2.25
N PHE A 303 -2.17 33.85 -2.72
CA PHE A 303 -2.22 34.24 -4.14
C PHE A 303 -0.91 34.90 -4.60
N SER A 304 -0.30 35.74 -3.76
CA SER A 304 0.98 36.40 -4.04
C SER A 304 2.18 35.44 -4.03
N LYS A 305 2.04 34.26 -3.42
CA LYS A 305 3.08 33.21 -3.36
C LYS A 305 3.08 32.31 -4.60
N LEU A 306 2.07 32.46 -5.46
CA LEU A 306 1.95 31.70 -6.69
C LEU A 306 2.90 32.24 -7.77
N ALA A 307 3.47 31.33 -8.56
CA ALA A 307 4.27 31.71 -9.71
C ALA A 307 3.47 32.59 -10.69
N PRO A 308 4.05 33.67 -11.25
CA PRO A 308 3.32 34.58 -12.12
C PRO A 308 2.90 33.91 -13.44
N LEU A 309 1.72 34.26 -13.93
CA LEU A 309 1.25 33.94 -15.28
C LEU A 309 1.40 35.15 -16.20
N PRO A 310 1.57 34.97 -17.52
CA PRO A 310 1.66 36.08 -18.47
C PRO A 310 0.39 36.95 -18.44
N THR A 311 0.56 38.26 -18.59
CA THR A 311 -0.55 39.23 -18.64
C THR A 311 -1.10 39.38 -20.06
N SER A 312 -2.39 39.73 -20.18
CA SER A 312 -3.12 39.82 -21.47
C SER A 312 -2.55 40.83 -22.48
N ASN A 313 -1.63 41.72 -22.07
CA ASN A 313 -1.08 42.79 -22.91
C ASN A 313 0.25 42.44 -23.60
N SER A 314 0.74 41.21 -23.47
CA SER A 314 1.91 40.77 -24.24
C SER A 314 1.49 40.57 -25.69
N ARG A 315 1.78 41.57 -26.55
CA ARG A 315 1.33 41.67 -27.97
C ARG A 315 1.63 40.45 -28.87
N ASN A 316 2.37 39.46 -28.38
CA ASN A 316 2.76 38.25 -29.11
C ASN A 316 2.30 36.93 -28.44
N TYR A 317 1.47 36.97 -27.40
CA TYR A 317 1.07 35.75 -26.67
C TYR A 317 -0.27 35.20 -27.17
N ASN A 318 -0.25 34.01 -27.80
CA ASN A 318 -1.46 33.35 -28.28
C ASN A 318 -2.10 32.51 -27.17
N TRP A 319 -3.15 33.03 -26.55
CA TRP A 319 -3.89 32.38 -25.45
C TRP A 319 -4.69 31.15 -25.86
N ASP A 320 -4.94 30.95 -27.16
CA ASP A 320 -5.70 29.80 -27.66
C ASP A 320 -4.85 28.55 -27.91
N LYS A 321 -3.51 28.68 -27.84
CA LYS A 321 -2.56 27.57 -28.04
C LYS A 321 -2.04 26.95 -26.74
N ASN A 322 -2.59 27.34 -25.59
CA ASN A 322 -2.15 26.86 -24.28
C ASN A 322 -3.32 26.85 -23.29
N PHE A 323 -3.03 26.52 -22.03
CA PHE A 323 -4.03 26.37 -20.97
C PHE A 323 -4.26 27.64 -20.14
N VAL A 324 -3.65 28.79 -20.47
CA VAL A 324 -3.65 29.98 -19.59
C VAL A 324 -5.07 30.51 -19.37
N LYS A 325 -5.94 30.45 -20.40
CA LYS A 325 -7.35 30.86 -20.27
C LYS A 325 -8.16 30.05 -19.25
N PHE A 326 -7.75 28.82 -18.96
CA PHE A 326 -8.39 27.97 -17.95
C PHE A 326 -7.74 28.12 -16.56
N ALA A 327 -6.58 28.76 -16.48
CA ALA A 327 -5.87 28.99 -15.23
C ALA A 327 -6.25 30.33 -14.59
N VAL A 328 -6.61 31.34 -15.39
CA VAL A 328 -6.89 32.69 -14.92
C VAL A 328 -8.40 32.89 -14.76
N HIS A 329 -8.84 33.13 -13.52
CA HIS A 329 -10.23 33.46 -13.21
C HIS A 329 -10.35 34.87 -12.62
N PRO A 330 -11.52 35.53 -12.73
CA PRO A 330 -11.73 36.83 -12.09
C PRO A 330 -11.49 36.79 -10.58
N ASN A 331 -11.95 35.73 -9.91
CA ASN A 331 -11.88 35.55 -8.47
C ASN A 331 -10.66 34.76 -7.98
N GLY A 332 -9.75 34.31 -8.85
CA GLY A 332 -8.59 33.54 -8.42
C GLY A 332 -7.77 32.93 -9.55
N ARG A 333 -6.88 32.00 -9.18
CA ARG A 333 -6.02 31.27 -10.11
C ARG A 333 -6.16 29.77 -9.86
N LEU A 334 -6.39 29.03 -10.93
CA LEU A 334 -6.26 27.58 -10.97
C LEU A 334 -4.83 27.18 -11.35
N GLY A 335 -4.33 26.10 -10.75
CA GLY A 335 -3.09 25.45 -11.15
C GLY A 335 -3.20 23.94 -11.14
N VAL A 336 -2.30 23.30 -11.88
CA VAL A 336 -2.22 21.85 -12.03
C VAL A 336 -0.78 21.44 -11.76
N CYS A 337 -0.57 20.52 -10.84
CA CYS A 337 0.73 20.02 -10.46
C CYS A 337 0.85 18.52 -10.76
N SER A 338 2.04 18.11 -11.19
CA SER A 338 2.50 16.75 -10.98
C SER A 338 3.01 16.59 -9.53
N ARG A 339 3.56 15.42 -9.20
CA ARG A 339 4.23 15.19 -7.92
C ARG A 339 5.32 16.22 -7.62
N ASN A 340 6.05 16.64 -8.64
CA ASN A 340 7.31 17.38 -8.50
C ASN A 340 7.30 18.79 -9.09
N HIS A 341 6.28 19.16 -9.86
CA HIS A 341 6.23 20.45 -10.56
C HIS A 341 4.82 21.08 -10.59
N ASP A 342 4.72 22.40 -10.39
CA ASP A 342 3.56 23.23 -10.75
C ASP A 342 3.60 23.50 -12.26
N LEU A 343 2.73 22.84 -13.02
CA LEU A 343 2.77 22.81 -14.48
C LEU A 343 2.20 24.11 -15.03
N LEU A 344 3.01 25.18 -15.03
CA LEU A 344 2.62 26.47 -15.58
C LEU A 344 2.05 26.34 -17.00
N PRO A 345 0.80 26.78 -17.21
CA PRO A 345 0.06 26.53 -18.44
C PRO A 345 0.69 27.18 -19.67
N HIS A 346 1.44 28.27 -19.47
CA HIS A 346 2.08 29.03 -20.55
C HIS A 346 3.38 28.40 -21.07
N LEU A 347 3.94 27.44 -20.33
CA LEU A 347 5.17 26.73 -20.67
C LEU A 347 4.91 25.37 -21.30
N ILE A 348 3.65 24.95 -21.38
CA ILE A 348 3.28 23.67 -21.98
C ILE A 348 3.08 23.93 -23.48
N PRO A 349 3.98 23.41 -24.34
CA PRO A 349 3.83 23.56 -25.78
C PRO A 349 2.59 22.81 -26.26
N ASP A 350 2.11 23.18 -27.44
CA ASP A 350 0.95 22.65 -28.19
C ASP A 350 0.25 21.39 -27.60
N PRO A 351 -1.08 21.41 -27.35
CA PRO A 351 -1.85 20.31 -26.76
C PRO A 351 -1.78 18.93 -27.45
N ALA A 352 -0.98 18.77 -28.51
CA ALA A 352 -0.89 17.54 -29.27
C ALA A 352 -0.09 16.42 -28.58
N ASN A 353 1.04 16.66 -27.90
CA ASN A 353 1.87 15.54 -27.39
C ASN A 353 2.77 15.90 -26.20
N GLY A 354 2.55 15.26 -25.04
CA GLY A 354 3.46 15.28 -23.89
C GLY A 354 2.78 14.96 -22.56
N THR A 355 3.49 14.34 -21.63
CA THR A 355 2.95 13.97 -20.31
C THR A 355 2.40 15.18 -19.56
N ARG A 356 3.04 16.35 -19.67
CA ARG A 356 2.58 17.60 -19.01
C ARG A 356 1.22 18.07 -19.55
N THR A 357 0.97 17.87 -20.85
CA THR A 357 -0.32 18.14 -21.48
C THR A 357 -1.43 17.25 -20.92
N VAL A 358 -1.13 15.98 -20.66
CA VAL A 358 -2.09 15.01 -20.09
C VAL A 358 -2.64 15.47 -18.74
N TYR A 359 -1.81 16.05 -17.87
CA TYR A 359 -2.28 16.58 -16.58
C TYR A 359 -3.34 17.67 -16.78
N TRP A 360 -3.08 18.65 -17.64
CA TRP A 360 -4.04 19.72 -17.90
C TRP A 360 -5.29 19.22 -18.62
N THR A 361 -5.15 18.43 -19.68
CA THR A 361 -6.32 17.92 -20.42
C THR A 361 -7.22 17.04 -19.55
N THR A 362 -6.65 16.27 -18.62
CA THR A 362 -7.42 15.48 -17.66
C THR A 362 -8.13 16.36 -16.64
N ALA A 363 -7.48 17.40 -16.10
CA ALA A 363 -8.13 18.38 -15.20
C ALA A 363 -9.31 19.09 -15.87
N LEU A 364 -9.16 19.44 -17.15
CA LEU A 364 -10.22 20.06 -17.94
C LEU A 364 -11.36 19.09 -18.25
N SER A 365 -11.03 17.84 -18.60
CA SER A 365 -12.03 16.80 -18.86
C SER A 365 -12.87 16.50 -17.62
N ALA A 366 -12.27 16.58 -16.43
CA ALA A 366 -12.96 16.48 -15.13
C ALA A 366 -13.66 17.79 -14.71
N ARG A 367 -13.68 18.83 -15.55
CA ARG A 367 -14.34 20.14 -15.31
C ARG A 367 -13.85 20.87 -14.06
N LEU A 368 -12.64 20.60 -13.59
CA LEU A 368 -12.13 21.23 -12.37
C LEU A 368 -11.94 22.75 -12.51
N TYR A 369 -11.74 23.23 -13.74
CA TYR A 369 -11.73 24.67 -14.07
C TYR A 369 -13.09 25.36 -13.92
N GLU A 370 -14.18 24.60 -13.87
CA GLU A 370 -15.51 25.14 -13.57
C GLU A 370 -15.89 24.95 -12.11
N ILE A 371 -15.56 23.79 -11.55
CA ILE A 371 -15.95 23.40 -10.19
C ILE A 371 -15.23 24.28 -9.15
N LEU A 372 -13.89 24.32 -9.19
CA LEU A 372 -13.11 24.94 -8.12
C LEU A 372 -13.35 26.45 -7.97
N PRO A 373 -13.40 27.25 -9.06
CA PRO A 373 -13.66 28.69 -8.93
C PRO A 373 -15.05 29.01 -8.38
N ARG A 374 -16.05 28.13 -8.59
CA ARG A 374 -17.42 28.31 -8.06
C ARG A 374 -17.49 28.09 -6.55
N LEU A 375 -16.60 27.26 -5.98
CA LEU A 375 -16.47 27.11 -4.53
C LEU A 375 -15.99 28.40 -3.87
N ASN A 376 -15.21 29.21 -4.61
CA ASN A 376 -14.63 30.47 -4.13
C ASN A 376 -13.84 30.30 -2.82
N GLN A 377 -13.06 29.22 -2.74
CA GLN A 377 -12.25 28.82 -1.60
C GLN A 377 -10.83 28.45 -2.04
N ASP A 378 -9.85 28.60 -1.14
CA ASP A 378 -8.49 28.16 -1.37
C ASP A 378 -8.40 26.65 -1.13
N ILE A 379 -8.33 25.86 -2.21
CA ILE A 379 -8.53 24.42 -2.15
C ILE A 379 -7.64 23.68 -3.14
N ALA A 380 -7.24 22.45 -2.79
CA ALA A 380 -6.50 21.56 -3.67
C ALA A 380 -7.12 20.15 -3.69
N ILE A 381 -7.54 19.71 -4.88
CA ILE A 381 -7.93 18.32 -5.14
C ILE A 381 -6.67 17.53 -5.43
N GLN A 382 -6.48 16.42 -4.70
CA GLN A 382 -5.40 15.47 -4.95
C GLN A 382 -6.00 14.19 -5.51
N ALA A 383 -5.45 13.76 -6.64
CA ALA A 383 -5.96 12.66 -7.43
C ALA A 383 -4.83 11.79 -7.98
N GLU A 384 -5.18 10.56 -8.34
CA GLU A 384 -4.33 9.68 -9.11
C GLU A 384 -4.70 9.81 -10.60
N LEU A 385 -3.77 10.26 -11.42
CA LEU A 385 -3.87 10.26 -12.87
C LEU A 385 -3.56 8.85 -13.39
N VAL A 386 -4.46 8.27 -14.17
CA VAL A 386 -4.28 6.99 -14.85
C VAL A 386 -4.60 7.13 -16.33
N GLY A 387 -4.06 6.23 -17.16
CA GLY A 387 -4.35 6.26 -18.59
C GLY A 387 -3.36 5.47 -19.42
N ALA A 388 -3.54 5.57 -20.75
CA ALA A 388 -2.86 4.75 -21.75
C ALA A 388 -1.32 4.80 -21.66
N ASP A 389 -0.78 5.96 -21.28
CA ASP A 389 0.66 6.21 -21.27
C ASP A 389 1.20 6.42 -19.84
N ILE A 390 0.41 6.06 -18.82
CA ILE A 390 0.76 6.26 -17.40
C ILE A 390 1.12 4.91 -16.76
N GLN A 391 2.32 4.83 -16.15
CA GLN A 391 2.82 3.67 -15.40
C GLN A 391 2.76 2.31 -16.12
N GLY A 392 2.83 2.31 -17.46
CA GLY A 392 2.70 1.09 -18.26
C GLY A 392 1.26 0.60 -18.40
N ASN A 393 0.28 1.47 -18.17
CA ASN A 393 -1.15 1.24 -18.37
C ASN A 393 -1.71 -0.01 -17.66
N PRO A 394 -1.55 -0.12 -16.33
CA PRO A 394 -2.00 -1.31 -15.59
C PRO A 394 -3.52 -1.54 -15.67
N TYR A 395 -4.28 -0.51 -16.09
CA TYR A 395 -5.73 -0.51 -16.21
C TYR A 395 -6.24 -0.63 -17.65
N SER A 396 -5.36 -0.87 -18.63
CA SER A 396 -5.72 -1.14 -20.03
C SER A 396 -6.57 -0.05 -20.71
N TYR A 397 -6.29 1.21 -20.42
CA TYR A 397 -6.92 2.36 -21.08
C TYR A 397 -6.60 2.39 -22.59
N PRO A 398 -7.56 2.72 -23.46
CA PRO A 398 -7.31 2.95 -24.88
C PRO A 398 -6.34 4.12 -25.12
N ALA A 399 -5.57 4.06 -26.20
CA ALA A 399 -4.60 5.10 -26.57
C ALA A 399 -5.18 6.53 -26.45
N GLY A 400 -4.45 7.42 -25.79
CA GLY A 400 -4.83 8.80 -25.55
C GLY A 400 -5.91 9.02 -24.47
N LYS A 401 -6.49 7.97 -23.88
CA LYS A 401 -7.47 8.10 -22.79
C LYS A 401 -6.77 8.18 -21.43
N HIS A 402 -7.20 9.16 -20.65
CA HIS A 402 -6.70 9.47 -19.32
C HIS A 402 -7.85 9.92 -18.42
N GLU A 403 -7.77 9.56 -17.16
CA GLU A 403 -8.75 9.91 -16.12
C GLU A 403 -8.03 10.25 -14.83
N LEU A 404 -8.68 11.06 -13.97
CA LEU A 404 -8.21 11.32 -12.62
C LEU A 404 -9.15 10.64 -11.63
N PHE A 405 -8.60 10.09 -10.56
CA PHE A 405 -9.35 9.51 -9.44
C PHE A 405 -9.03 10.27 -8.17
N VAL A 406 -9.98 11.06 -7.68
CA VAL A 406 -9.85 11.86 -6.46
C VAL A 406 -9.63 10.94 -5.27
N PHE A 407 -8.67 11.30 -4.40
CA PHE A 407 -8.47 10.61 -3.13
C PHE A 407 -8.31 11.56 -1.93
N SER A 408 -8.10 12.85 -2.17
CA SER A 408 -8.01 13.87 -1.11
C SER A 408 -8.54 15.19 -1.59
N ILE A 409 -9.04 15.97 -0.65
CA ILE A 409 -9.22 17.41 -0.79
C ILE A 409 -8.48 18.06 0.38
N PHE A 410 -7.66 19.05 0.07
CA PHE A 410 -6.89 19.82 1.03
C PHE A 410 -7.40 21.26 1.01
N ASP A 411 -7.88 21.70 2.17
CA ASP A 411 -8.26 23.08 2.41
C ASP A 411 -6.98 23.87 2.72
N ILE A 412 -6.61 24.75 1.80
CA ILE A 412 -5.35 25.49 1.88
C ILE A 412 -5.44 26.56 2.98
N ALA A 413 -6.62 27.13 3.19
CA ALA A 413 -6.81 28.19 4.19
C ALA A 413 -6.64 27.68 5.61
N THR A 414 -7.15 26.48 5.90
CA THR A 414 -7.03 25.83 7.22
C THR A 414 -5.80 24.92 7.33
N SER A 415 -5.12 24.65 6.22
CA SER A 415 -4.03 23.67 6.14
C SER A 415 -4.45 22.26 6.60
N MET A 416 -5.72 21.91 6.40
CA MET A 416 -6.30 20.62 6.80
C MET A 416 -6.82 19.85 5.60
N ARG A 417 -6.75 18.52 5.68
CA ARG A 417 -7.47 17.65 4.75
C ARG A 417 -8.94 17.60 5.16
N TRP A 418 -9.82 17.55 4.17
CA TRP A 418 -11.22 17.20 4.42
C TRP A 418 -11.32 15.77 4.94
N SER A 419 -12.40 15.48 5.69
CA SER A 419 -12.66 14.12 6.13
C SER A 419 -12.83 13.20 4.91
N PRO A 420 -12.43 11.92 4.98
CA PRO A 420 -12.61 11.01 3.85
C PRO A 420 -14.07 10.89 3.36
N TRP A 421 -15.04 11.06 4.27
CA TRP A 421 -16.48 11.10 3.94
C TRP A 421 -16.85 12.31 3.09
N ASP A 422 -16.36 13.50 3.46
CA ASP A 422 -16.64 14.73 2.72
C ASP A 422 -15.98 14.71 1.34
N VAL A 423 -14.80 14.09 1.22
CA VAL A 423 -14.13 13.90 -0.08
C VAL A 423 -14.94 12.99 -1.01
N GLU A 424 -15.43 11.86 -0.50
CA GLU A 424 -16.26 10.93 -1.28
C GLU A 424 -17.57 11.59 -1.71
N ARG A 425 -18.25 12.29 -0.79
CA ARG A 425 -19.48 13.04 -1.09
C ARG A 425 -19.23 14.12 -2.13
N PHE A 426 -18.17 14.90 -1.98
CA PHE A 426 -17.81 15.95 -2.94
C PHE A 426 -17.54 15.37 -4.33
N ALA A 427 -16.83 14.25 -4.42
CA ALA A 427 -16.59 13.60 -5.71
C ALA A 427 -17.91 13.16 -6.37
N ALA A 428 -18.82 12.56 -5.61
CA ALA A 428 -20.14 12.15 -6.10
C ALA A 428 -21.00 13.36 -6.55
N ASP A 429 -21.08 14.41 -5.72
CA ASP A 429 -21.89 15.60 -5.99
C ASP A 429 -21.43 16.36 -7.24
N HIS A 430 -20.15 16.22 -7.62
CA HIS A 430 -19.55 16.89 -8.77
C HIS A 430 -19.28 15.97 -9.98
N ASP A 431 -19.71 14.71 -9.92
CA ASP A 431 -19.49 13.70 -10.97
C ASP A 431 -17.98 13.51 -11.28
N LEU A 432 -17.18 13.43 -10.22
CA LEU A 432 -15.75 13.15 -10.28
C LEU A 432 -15.51 11.68 -9.90
N ASN A 433 -14.66 11.01 -10.66
CA ASN A 433 -14.17 9.69 -10.26
C ASN A 433 -13.42 9.79 -8.93
N HIS A 434 -13.79 8.95 -7.96
CA HIS A 434 -13.06 8.78 -6.70
C HIS A 434 -12.33 7.43 -6.73
N VAL A 435 -11.16 7.33 -6.08
CA VAL A 435 -10.47 6.03 -5.93
C VAL A 435 -11.43 4.99 -5.35
N PRO A 436 -11.40 3.71 -5.77
CA PRO A 436 -12.37 2.73 -5.30
C PRO A 436 -12.32 2.55 -3.78
N VAL A 437 -13.40 2.94 -3.09
CA VAL A 437 -13.57 2.80 -1.63
C VAL A 437 -14.15 1.42 -1.34
N LEU A 438 -13.51 0.69 -0.44
CA LEU A 438 -13.89 -0.67 -0.02
C LEU A 438 -14.71 -0.66 1.28
N GLY A 439 -14.79 0.48 1.95
CA GLY A 439 -15.61 0.71 3.13
C GLY A 439 -14.87 1.44 4.24
N TYR A 440 -15.56 1.56 5.37
CA TYR A 440 -15.11 2.28 6.54
C TYR A 440 -15.12 1.34 7.74
N TYR A 441 -13.97 1.15 8.36
CA TYR A 441 -13.81 0.12 9.38
C TYR A 441 -12.97 0.62 10.56
N PRO A 442 -13.34 0.28 11.80
CA PRO A 442 -12.39 0.23 12.89
C PRO A 442 -11.29 -0.77 12.57
N LEU A 443 -10.03 -0.42 12.81
CA LEU A 443 -8.91 -1.30 12.44
C LEU A 443 -9.02 -2.73 13.02
N PRO A 444 -9.42 -2.94 14.30
CA PRO A 444 -9.59 -4.29 14.86
C PRO A 444 -10.67 -5.14 14.18
N ALA A 445 -11.58 -4.53 13.43
CA ALA A 445 -12.61 -5.27 12.69
C ALA A 445 -12.06 -5.94 11.42
N ILE A 446 -10.89 -5.48 10.93
CA ILE A 446 -10.30 -5.93 9.66
C ILE A 446 -8.87 -6.45 9.79
N ALA A 447 -8.17 -6.15 10.89
CA ALA A 447 -6.80 -6.59 11.13
C ALA A 447 -6.44 -6.59 12.63
N GLN A 448 -5.72 -7.61 13.08
CA GLN A 448 -5.15 -7.71 14.43
C GLN A 448 -3.66 -7.37 14.48
N ASN A 449 -2.98 -7.41 13.34
CA ASN A 449 -1.55 -7.16 13.20
C ASN A 449 -1.20 -6.74 11.75
N HIS A 450 0.06 -6.40 11.49
CA HIS A 450 0.53 -5.99 10.16
C HIS A 450 0.40 -7.06 9.08
N GLN A 451 0.51 -8.35 9.43
CA GLN A 451 0.36 -9.46 8.48
C GLN A 451 -1.07 -9.51 7.94
N ASP A 452 -2.09 -9.34 8.79
CA ASP A 452 -3.49 -9.33 8.35
C ASP A 452 -3.76 -8.20 7.32
N LEU A 453 -3.15 -7.02 7.54
CA LEU A 453 -3.22 -5.91 6.57
C LEU A 453 -2.53 -6.27 5.25
N LEU A 454 -1.35 -6.89 5.31
CA LEU A 454 -0.62 -7.33 4.11
C LEU A 454 -1.41 -8.39 3.34
N ASP A 455 -1.95 -9.39 4.02
CA ASP A 455 -2.77 -10.44 3.42
C ASP A 455 -4.03 -9.84 2.78
N ARG A 456 -4.65 -8.85 3.44
CA ARG A 456 -5.77 -8.09 2.88
C ARG A 456 -5.39 -7.34 1.60
N ALA A 457 -4.20 -6.75 1.54
CA ALA A 457 -3.69 -6.11 0.32
C ALA A 457 -3.36 -7.12 -0.79
N GLU A 458 -2.82 -8.30 -0.45
CA GLU A 458 -2.54 -9.39 -1.41
C GLU A 458 -3.81 -9.91 -2.09
N LEU A 459 -4.92 -9.97 -1.37
CA LEU A 459 -6.22 -10.36 -1.92
C LEU A 459 -6.75 -9.35 -2.95
N LYS A 460 -6.21 -8.12 -2.97
CA LYS A 460 -6.54 -7.12 -3.98
C LYS A 460 -5.57 -7.24 -5.16
N LYS A 461 -6.10 -7.17 -6.37
CA LYS A 461 -5.28 -7.02 -7.57
C LYS A 461 -4.82 -5.57 -7.65
N GLY A 462 -3.51 -5.32 -7.78
CA GLY A 462 -2.94 -3.99 -7.95
C GLY A 462 -1.90 -3.65 -6.89
N GLU A 463 -1.55 -2.36 -6.78
CA GLU A 463 -0.46 -1.90 -5.91
C GLU A 463 -0.70 -2.16 -4.42
N GLY A 464 -1.95 -2.06 -3.96
CA GLY A 464 -2.32 -2.38 -2.59
C GLY A 464 -3.48 -1.53 -2.10
N LEU A 465 -3.39 -1.10 -0.85
CA LEU A 465 -4.45 -0.40 -0.12
C LEU A 465 -3.94 0.89 0.52
N VAL A 466 -4.86 1.83 0.70
CA VAL A 466 -4.68 3.05 1.50
C VAL A 466 -5.73 3.07 2.60
N PHE A 467 -5.28 3.41 3.81
CA PHE A 467 -6.13 3.62 4.98
C PHE A 467 -6.00 5.06 5.43
N LYS A 468 -7.14 5.77 5.46
CA LYS A 468 -7.21 7.17 5.88
C LYS A 468 -8.05 7.27 7.15
N ASN A 469 -7.43 7.71 8.25
CA ASN A 469 -8.17 7.93 9.49
C ASN A 469 -9.20 9.05 9.28
N CYS A 470 -10.46 8.79 9.65
CA CYS A 470 -11.53 9.77 9.58
C CYS A 470 -11.50 10.76 10.74
N ASP A 471 -10.80 10.44 11.83
CA ASP A 471 -10.86 11.19 13.09
C ASP A 471 -9.69 12.18 13.26
N ASP A 472 -8.49 11.84 12.80
CA ASP A 472 -7.28 12.66 13.05
C ASP A 472 -6.38 12.87 11.83
N GLY A 473 -6.87 12.56 10.62
CA GLY A 473 -6.18 12.87 9.37
C GLY A 473 -4.95 12.02 9.05
N ARG A 474 -4.56 11.07 9.90
CA ARG A 474 -3.37 10.21 9.67
C ARG A 474 -3.65 9.11 8.67
N TRP A 475 -2.73 8.93 7.74
CA TRP A 475 -2.88 7.94 6.67
C TRP A 475 -1.71 6.98 6.63
N PHE A 476 -1.96 5.75 6.18
CA PHE A 476 -0.92 4.79 5.85
C PHE A 476 -1.32 3.97 4.63
N LYS A 477 -0.32 3.38 3.97
CA LYS A 477 -0.51 2.48 2.84
C LYS A 477 0.00 1.08 3.15
N VAL A 478 -0.64 0.10 2.56
CA VAL A 478 -0.23 -1.30 2.61
C VAL A 478 0.00 -1.73 1.17
N LEU A 479 1.24 -2.06 0.82
CA LEU A 479 1.59 -2.47 -0.53
C LEU A 479 1.50 -3.99 -0.66
N SER A 480 0.97 -4.46 -1.78
CA SER A 480 1.01 -5.87 -2.13
C SER A 480 2.45 -6.30 -2.42
N ASN A 481 2.93 -7.29 -1.70
CA ASN A 481 4.19 -7.98 -1.97
C ASN A 481 4.21 -8.60 -3.37
N ARG A 482 3.09 -9.15 -3.85
CA ARG A 482 2.98 -9.64 -5.22
C ARG A 482 3.23 -8.54 -6.24
N TRP A 483 2.57 -7.38 -6.11
CA TRP A 483 2.79 -6.26 -7.01
C TRP A 483 4.23 -5.71 -6.94
N ILE A 484 4.82 -5.63 -5.74
CA ILE A 484 6.22 -5.19 -5.57
C ILE A 484 7.16 -6.10 -6.35
N LEU A 485 7.00 -7.43 -6.20
CA LEU A 485 7.83 -8.42 -6.90
C LEU A 485 7.63 -8.36 -8.41
N GLU A 486 6.40 -8.24 -8.88
CA GLU A 486 6.08 -8.10 -10.32
C GLU A 486 6.76 -6.85 -10.92
N LYS A 487 6.74 -5.70 -10.22
CA LYS A 487 7.42 -4.48 -10.66
C LYS A 487 8.95 -4.63 -10.67
N ASP A 488 9.52 -5.27 -9.65
CA ASP A 488 10.96 -5.55 -9.59
C ASP A 488 11.42 -6.45 -10.73
N GLU A 489 10.66 -7.50 -11.03
CA GLU A 489 10.93 -8.39 -12.17
C GLU A 489 10.80 -7.66 -13.52
N MET A 490 9.77 -6.83 -13.70
CA MET A 490 9.60 -6.02 -14.91
C MET A 490 10.79 -5.08 -15.15
N PHE A 491 11.29 -4.45 -14.08
CA PHE A 491 12.47 -3.59 -14.15
C PHE A 491 13.73 -4.40 -14.51
N ALA A 492 13.95 -5.54 -13.84
CA ALA A 492 15.09 -6.41 -14.12
C ALA A 492 15.14 -6.86 -15.59
N ARG A 493 13.99 -7.22 -16.17
CA ARG A 493 13.89 -7.61 -17.60
C ARG A 493 14.25 -6.48 -18.56
N ARG A 494 13.85 -5.23 -18.27
CA ARG A 494 14.16 -4.07 -19.13
C ARG A 494 15.64 -3.73 -19.17
N ASN A 495 16.35 -3.90 -18.06
CA ASN A 495 17.79 -3.63 -18.02
C ASN A 495 18.63 -4.69 -18.75
N LEU A 496 18.12 -5.92 -18.87
CA LEU A 496 18.77 -6.98 -19.66
C LEU A 496 18.62 -6.76 -21.17
N SER A 497 17.59 -6.04 -21.61
CA SER A 497 17.29 -5.76 -23.02
C SER A 497 17.86 -4.42 -23.49
N GLY A 498 19.14 -4.13 -23.23
CA GLY A 498 19.78 -2.82 -23.49
C GLY A 498 19.56 -2.21 -24.90
N PRO A 499 19.85 -0.90 -25.08
CA PRO A 499 19.47 -0.15 -26.28
C PRO A 499 20.17 -0.70 -27.52
N SER A 500 19.38 -1.19 -28.48
CA SER A 500 19.88 -1.55 -29.81
C SER A 500 20.35 -0.28 -30.53
N SER A 501 21.66 -0.18 -30.76
CA SER A 501 22.25 0.77 -31.68
C SER A 501 21.90 0.37 -33.12
N SER A 502 21.02 1.14 -33.78
CA SER A 502 21.07 1.28 -35.23
C SER A 502 20.34 2.55 -35.68
N GLY A 503 21.13 3.60 -35.92
CA GLY A 503 20.76 4.61 -36.90
C GLY A 503 20.73 3.98 -38.29
N GLY A 504 19.68 4.25 -39.05
CA GLY A 504 19.53 3.78 -40.42
C GLY A 504 18.12 4.04 -40.93
N THR A 505 17.97 5.13 -41.69
CA THR A 505 16.80 5.43 -42.52
C THR A 505 16.45 4.24 -43.40
N GLY A 506 15.24 3.70 -43.28
CA GLY A 506 14.77 2.59 -44.10
C GLY A 506 13.27 2.34 -43.94
N THR A 507 12.54 2.57 -45.02
CA THR A 507 11.10 2.47 -45.23
C THR A 507 10.47 1.19 -44.65
N ARG A 508 9.32 1.35 -43.99
CA ARG A 508 8.42 0.25 -43.58
C ARG A 508 8.08 -0.64 -44.77
N VAL A 509 8.44 -1.92 -44.69
CA VAL A 509 7.79 -2.99 -45.44
C VAL A 509 7.52 -4.14 -44.46
N ALA A 510 6.25 -4.51 -44.34
CA ALA A 510 5.80 -5.68 -43.63
C ALA A 510 6.34 -6.95 -44.32
N ALA A 511 7.01 -7.82 -43.57
CA ALA A 511 7.33 -9.16 -44.03
C ALA A 511 7.27 -10.15 -42.85
N ALA A 512 6.48 -11.18 -43.06
CA ALA A 512 6.26 -12.31 -42.17
C ALA A 512 7.57 -13.02 -41.81
N GLN A 513 7.69 -13.46 -40.55
CA GLN A 513 8.76 -14.34 -40.10
C GLN A 513 8.23 -15.78 -39.98
N THR A 514 8.85 -16.67 -40.74
CA THR A 514 8.81 -18.13 -40.59
C THR A 514 10.19 -18.62 -40.14
N GLY A 515 10.26 -19.31 -38.99
CA GLY A 515 11.34 -20.21 -38.52
C GLY A 515 12.69 -19.58 -38.14
N GLY A 516 13.42 -19.98 -37.09
CA GLY A 516 13.27 -21.03 -36.09
C GLY A 516 14.62 -21.26 -35.37
N GLY A 517 14.56 -21.67 -34.09
CA GLY A 517 15.68 -22.21 -33.28
C GLY A 517 16.16 -21.29 -32.15
N ASN A 518 16.37 -21.71 -30.90
CA ASN A 518 16.18 -23.00 -30.22
C ASN A 518 16.32 -22.74 -28.70
N GLY A 519 15.40 -23.23 -27.84
CA GLY A 519 15.51 -23.00 -26.39
C GLY A 519 14.32 -23.41 -25.49
N GLY A 520 13.86 -24.66 -25.57
CA GLY A 520 13.29 -25.41 -24.43
C GLY A 520 11.95 -24.95 -23.83
N ASP A 521 10.86 -25.23 -24.55
CA ASP A 521 9.47 -25.01 -24.13
C ASP A 521 8.85 -26.31 -23.55
N TRP A 522 8.14 -26.20 -22.42
CA TRP A 522 7.33 -27.28 -21.81
C TRP A 522 5.82 -27.00 -21.92
N LEU A 523 5.41 -26.26 -22.95
CA LEU A 523 4.00 -26.11 -23.31
C LEU A 523 3.85 -26.39 -24.80
N GLY A 524 3.28 -27.55 -25.13
CA GLY A 524 2.91 -27.89 -26.50
C GLY A 524 1.95 -26.86 -27.07
N GLU A 525 2.19 -26.47 -28.32
CA GLU A 525 1.41 -25.50 -29.10
C GLU A 525 -0.08 -25.85 -29.07
N CYS A 526 -0.85 -25.08 -28.30
CA CYS A 526 -2.30 -25.15 -28.29
C CYS A 526 -2.83 -24.53 -29.58
N SER A 527 -3.55 -25.31 -30.39
CA SER A 527 -4.10 -24.83 -31.66
C SER A 527 -5.10 -23.69 -31.42
N ARG A 528 -5.27 -22.82 -32.42
CA ARG A 528 -6.17 -21.65 -32.31
C ARG A 528 -7.61 -22.05 -31.98
N GLU A 529 -8.06 -23.23 -32.42
CA GLU A 529 -9.35 -23.82 -32.07
C GLU A 529 -9.41 -24.32 -30.62
N GLU A 530 -8.31 -24.84 -30.07
CA GLU A 530 -8.25 -25.24 -28.65
C GLU A 530 -8.24 -24.02 -27.72
N ILE A 531 -7.56 -22.94 -28.10
CA ILE A 531 -7.59 -21.67 -27.36
C ILE A 531 -9.02 -21.09 -27.34
N GLU A 532 -9.73 -21.15 -28.45
CA GLU A 532 -11.11 -20.66 -28.54
C GLU A 532 -12.06 -21.55 -27.71
N LYS A 533 -11.86 -22.87 -27.71
CA LYS A 533 -12.59 -23.80 -26.82
C LYS A 533 -12.32 -23.52 -25.35
N ILE A 534 -11.07 -23.26 -24.96
CA ILE A 534 -10.71 -22.91 -23.58
C ILE A 534 -11.38 -21.60 -23.17
N ARG A 535 -11.39 -20.57 -24.04
CA ARG A 535 -12.08 -19.31 -23.77
C ARG A 535 -13.59 -19.49 -23.61
N ALA A 536 -14.22 -20.29 -24.46
CA ALA A 536 -15.64 -20.60 -24.35
C ALA A 536 -15.97 -21.32 -23.03
N ILE A 537 -15.12 -22.26 -22.60
CA ILE A 537 -15.27 -22.94 -21.30
C ILE A 537 -15.12 -21.93 -20.15
N MET A 538 -14.14 -21.02 -20.20
CA MET A 538 -13.92 -20.02 -19.16
C MET A 538 -15.10 -19.04 -19.03
N VAL A 539 -15.64 -18.57 -20.15
CA VAL A 539 -16.82 -17.68 -20.15
C VAL A 539 -18.04 -18.43 -19.60
N SER A 540 -18.26 -19.68 -20.01
CA SER A 540 -19.33 -20.51 -19.44
C SER A 540 -19.14 -20.80 -17.95
N LEU A 541 -17.90 -20.90 -17.47
CA LEU A 541 -17.59 -21.07 -16.05
C LEU A 541 -17.88 -19.79 -15.26
N GLU A 542 -17.50 -18.64 -15.79
CA GLU A 542 -17.82 -17.34 -15.16
C GLU A 542 -19.34 -17.11 -15.09
N ASP A 543 -20.08 -17.45 -16.15
CA ASP A 543 -21.53 -17.35 -16.16
C ASP A 543 -22.19 -18.39 -15.25
N TRP A 544 -21.60 -19.58 -15.10
CA TRP A 544 -22.06 -20.58 -14.14
C TRP A 544 -21.79 -20.17 -12.68
N VAL A 545 -20.63 -19.57 -12.38
CA VAL A 545 -20.29 -19.05 -11.04
C VAL A 545 -21.19 -17.87 -10.65
N LYS A 546 -21.63 -17.06 -11.62
CA LYS A 546 -22.54 -15.92 -11.39
C LYS A 546 -23.99 -16.33 -11.13
N ARG A 547 -24.40 -17.55 -11.48
CA ARG A 547 -25.72 -18.07 -11.09
C ARG A 547 -25.66 -18.54 -9.65
N GLU A 548 -26.55 -18.01 -8.79
CA GLU A 548 -26.58 -18.28 -7.34
C GLU A 548 -26.65 -19.77 -6.98
N ASP A 549 -27.06 -20.65 -7.91
CA ASP A 549 -27.16 -22.10 -7.72
C ASP A 549 -25.85 -22.88 -7.96
N GLY A 550 -24.92 -22.35 -8.78
CA GLY A 550 -23.70 -23.06 -9.18
C GLY A 550 -22.70 -23.23 -8.05
N LEU A 551 -22.40 -22.13 -7.35
CA LEU A 551 -21.45 -22.13 -6.24
C LEU A 551 -21.98 -22.94 -5.05
N GLU A 552 -23.27 -22.83 -4.73
CA GLU A 552 -23.88 -23.55 -3.61
C GLU A 552 -23.95 -25.07 -3.86
N LYS A 553 -24.27 -25.48 -5.09
CA LYS A 553 -24.26 -26.88 -5.50
C LYS A 553 -22.86 -27.49 -5.43
N TRP A 554 -21.85 -26.77 -5.91
CA TRP A 554 -20.46 -27.21 -5.83
C TRP A 554 -19.94 -27.31 -4.40
N LEU A 555 -20.28 -26.36 -3.52
CA LEU A 555 -19.97 -26.42 -2.09
C LEU A 555 -20.60 -27.65 -1.42
N LYS A 556 -21.86 -27.96 -1.73
CA LYS A 556 -22.54 -29.16 -1.22
C LYS A 556 -21.88 -30.45 -1.71
N GLU A 557 -21.56 -30.56 -2.99
CA GLU A 557 -20.93 -31.76 -3.55
C GLU A 557 -19.48 -31.94 -3.08
N TRP A 558 -18.73 -30.85 -2.93
CA TRP A 558 -17.38 -30.86 -2.36
C TRP A 558 -17.38 -31.29 -0.89
N GLN A 559 -18.33 -30.77 -0.08
CA GLN A 559 -18.50 -31.20 1.31
C GLN A 559 -18.89 -32.68 1.42
N GLN A 560 -19.77 -33.18 0.54
CA GLN A 560 -20.13 -34.59 0.49
C GLN A 560 -18.95 -35.48 0.06
N GLY A 561 -18.08 -34.99 -0.83
CA GLY A 561 -16.85 -35.69 -1.23
C GLY A 561 -15.82 -35.78 -0.10
N MET A 562 -15.67 -34.71 0.69
CA MET A 562 -14.82 -34.67 1.88
C MET A 562 -15.31 -35.65 2.97
N HIS A 563 -16.63 -35.74 3.17
CA HIS A 563 -17.23 -36.69 4.11
C HIS A 563 -16.95 -38.15 3.70
N ARG A 564 -17.12 -38.49 2.42
CA ARG A 564 -16.80 -39.83 1.91
C ARG A 564 -15.33 -40.22 2.06
N GLN A 565 -14.42 -39.30 1.80
CA GLN A 565 -12.98 -39.56 1.98
C GLN A 565 -12.59 -39.75 3.45
N LYS A 566 -13.29 -39.06 4.35
CA LYS A 566 -13.10 -39.22 5.78
C LYS A 566 -13.60 -40.58 6.26
N GLU A 567 -14.78 -41.01 5.80
CA GLU A 567 -15.34 -42.34 6.10
C GLU A 567 -14.45 -43.47 5.53
N GLU A 568 -13.92 -43.32 4.32
CA GLU A 568 -12.99 -44.28 3.71
C GLU A 568 -11.62 -44.34 4.43
N ALA A 569 -11.15 -43.20 4.94
CA ALA A 569 -9.92 -43.14 5.74
C ALA A 569 -10.09 -43.76 7.13
N GLU A 570 -11.25 -43.54 7.76
CA GLU A 570 -11.60 -44.15 9.05
C GLU A 570 -11.79 -45.66 8.92
N ALA A 571 -12.42 -46.14 7.83
CA ALA A 571 -12.54 -47.57 7.54
C ALA A 571 -11.19 -48.27 7.26
N ARG A 572 -10.21 -47.56 6.69
CA ARG A 572 -8.83 -48.06 6.51
C ARG A 572 -8.04 -48.07 7.82
N SER A 573 -8.30 -47.12 8.71
CA SER A 573 -7.69 -47.06 10.05
C SER A 573 -8.15 -48.19 10.96
N THR A 574 -9.42 -48.61 10.86
CA THR A 574 -9.95 -49.72 11.68
C THR A 574 -9.41 -51.09 11.27
N ASN A 575 -9.02 -51.26 10.00
CA ASN A 575 -8.44 -52.52 9.51
C ASN A 575 -6.94 -52.68 9.80
N SER A 576 -6.21 -51.63 10.18
CA SER A 576 -4.77 -51.74 10.50
C SER A 576 -4.48 -52.05 11.97
N VAL A 577 -5.49 -52.01 12.85
CA VAL A 577 -5.34 -52.30 14.30
C VAL A 577 -5.63 -53.78 14.62
N ALA A 578 -6.16 -54.56 13.68
CA ALA A 578 -6.51 -55.97 13.89
C ALA A 578 -5.38 -56.99 13.56
N THR A 579 -4.19 -56.56 13.13
CA THR A 579 -3.15 -57.47 12.60
C THR A 579 -1.79 -57.43 13.31
N THR A 580 -1.73 -57.01 14.57
CA THR A 580 -0.51 -57.14 15.40
C THR A 580 -0.79 -57.87 16.71
N ALA A 581 -1.16 -59.15 16.60
CA ALA A 581 -1.06 -60.11 17.69
C ALA A 581 -0.94 -61.54 17.14
N ALA A 582 0.26 -61.94 16.71
CA ALA A 582 0.73 -63.34 16.75
C ALA A 582 2.16 -63.48 16.20
N ALA A 583 2.89 -64.43 16.82
CA ALA A 583 4.09 -65.13 16.34
C ALA A 583 5.48 -64.61 16.77
N THR A 584 5.89 -65.20 17.89
CA THR A 584 7.23 -65.46 18.46
C THR A 584 8.25 -66.12 17.49
N THR A 585 9.52 -65.72 17.66
CA THR A 585 10.89 -66.29 17.44
C THR A 585 11.10 -67.78 17.03
N PRO A 586 12.34 -68.28 16.67
CA PRO A 586 13.66 -67.61 16.49
C PRO A 586 14.60 -68.08 15.33
N ALA A 587 15.60 -67.22 15.05
CA ALA A 587 17.03 -67.44 14.68
C ALA A 587 17.52 -68.55 13.71
N THR A 588 18.38 -68.16 12.77
CA THR A 588 19.71 -68.77 12.53
C THR A 588 20.60 -67.86 11.67
N ALA A 589 21.90 -67.91 11.95
CA ALA A 589 22.97 -67.13 11.33
C ALA A 589 23.70 -67.93 10.24
N THR A 590 24.29 -67.23 9.25
CA THR A 590 25.58 -67.62 8.62
C THR A 590 26.15 -66.47 7.77
N ALA A 591 27.48 -66.37 7.82
CA ALA A 591 28.32 -65.43 7.07
C ALA A 591 28.81 -66.03 5.74
N ALA A 592 29.19 -65.18 4.78
CA ALA A 592 30.48 -65.18 4.06
C ALA A 592 30.43 -64.55 2.64
N THR A 593 31.37 -63.60 2.42
CA THR A 593 32.26 -63.38 1.24
C THR A 593 31.78 -63.44 -0.22
N GLY A 594 32.31 -62.51 -1.04
CA GLY A 594 32.72 -62.79 -2.42
C GLY A 594 32.03 -61.94 -3.50
N GLY A 595 32.81 -61.16 -4.27
CA GLY A 595 32.30 -60.25 -5.30
C GLY A 595 31.99 -60.89 -6.66
N GLY A 596 31.61 -60.03 -7.62
CA GLY A 596 31.47 -60.38 -9.04
C GLY A 596 30.34 -59.65 -9.75
N ALA A 597 30.68 -58.90 -10.78
CA ALA A 597 29.79 -58.08 -11.58
C ALA A 597 28.83 -58.87 -12.49
N ARG A 598 27.60 -58.36 -12.68
CA ARG A 598 26.98 -57.95 -13.97
C ARG A 598 25.46 -57.78 -13.88
N ASN A 599 24.99 -56.66 -14.46
CA ASN A 599 23.68 -56.34 -15.03
C ASN A 599 22.42 -57.09 -14.56
N HIS A 600 21.47 -56.33 -14.00
CA HIS A 600 20.15 -56.15 -14.62
C HIS A 600 19.52 -54.84 -14.16
N GLY A 601 18.87 -54.15 -15.09
CA GLY A 601 18.27 -52.84 -14.86
C GLY A 601 17.10 -52.89 -13.89
N ASN A 602 16.93 -51.82 -13.14
CA ASN A 602 15.61 -51.40 -12.68
C ASN A 602 15.60 -49.89 -12.52
N GLY A 603 14.85 -49.22 -13.40
CA GLY A 603 14.56 -47.80 -13.27
C GLY A 603 13.65 -47.59 -12.07
N ASN A 604 14.08 -46.77 -11.12
CA ASN A 604 13.19 -46.31 -10.06
C ASN A 604 12.61 -44.97 -10.50
N ALA A 605 11.50 -45.06 -11.23
CA ALA A 605 10.64 -43.94 -11.55
C ALA A 605 10.23 -43.22 -10.26
N SER A 606 10.29 -41.90 -10.31
CA SER A 606 9.64 -41.03 -9.34
C SER A 606 8.21 -41.51 -9.13
N ARG A 607 7.82 -41.76 -7.88
CA ARG A 607 6.41 -41.80 -7.49
C ARG A 607 5.87 -40.39 -7.61
N ASN A 608 5.57 -39.99 -8.84
CA ASN A 608 4.56 -38.99 -9.13
C ASN A 608 3.28 -39.50 -8.45
N VAL A 609 2.78 -38.76 -7.45
CA VAL A 609 1.39 -38.90 -7.02
C VAL A 609 0.56 -38.29 -8.15
N GLY A 610 0.45 -39.06 -9.23
CA GLY A 610 -0.40 -38.74 -10.36
C GLY A 610 -1.83 -38.77 -9.88
N TYR A 611 -2.49 -37.62 -9.96
CA TYR A 611 -3.94 -37.56 -9.98
C TYR A 611 -4.44 -38.62 -10.97
N SER A 612 -5.16 -39.64 -10.48
CA SER A 612 -5.57 -40.75 -11.31
C SER A 612 -6.33 -40.22 -12.52
N ALA A 613 -5.97 -40.65 -13.73
CA ALA A 613 -6.66 -40.31 -14.98
C ALA A 613 -8.18 -40.56 -14.91
N GLU A 614 -8.62 -41.42 -13.98
CA GLU A 614 -10.02 -41.65 -13.62
C GLU A 614 -10.72 -40.39 -13.09
N ARG A 615 -10.04 -39.61 -12.24
CA ARG A 615 -10.59 -38.40 -11.61
C ARG A 615 -10.66 -37.24 -12.60
N ALA A 616 -9.68 -37.15 -13.50
CA ALA A 616 -9.73 -36.22 -14.63
C ALA A 616 -10.89 -36.56 -15.59
N ARG A 617 -11.11 -37.85 -15.88
CA ARG A 617 -12.24 -38.32 -16.70
C ARG A 617 -13.59 -38.09 -16.04
N GLN A 618 -13.71 -38.31 -14.73
CA GLN A 618 -14.94 -38.02 -13.98
C GLN A 618 -15.28 -36.52 -13.98
N ILE A 619 -14.27 -35.66 -13.84
CA ILE A 619 -14.45 -34.21 -13.92
C ILE A 619 -14.87 -33.78 -15.33
N ALA A 620 -14.21 -34.30 -16.37
CA ALA A 620 -14.59 -34.01 -17.76
C ALA A 620 -16.03 -34.45 -18.08
N GLN A 621 -16.40 -35.67 -17.67
CA GLN A 621 -17.74 -36.21 -17.87
C GLN A 621 -18.81 -35.44 -17.08
N TRP A 622 -18.48 -34.96 -15.88
CA TRP A 622 -19.39 -34.14 -15.06
C TRP A 622 -19.56 -32.71 -15.62
N LEU A 623 -18.52 -32.17 -16.25
CA LEU A 623 -18.55 -30.88 -16.95
C LEU A 623 -19.13 -30.97 -18.37
N GLY A 624 -19.43 -32.17 -18.86
CA GLY A 624 -20.01 -32.41 -20.19
C GLY A 624 -19.04 -32.19 -21.36
N ILE A 625 -17.73 -32.35 -21.13
CA ILE A 625 -16.64 -32.14 -22.10
C ILE A 625 -16.13 -33.46 -22.66
#